data_AF-A0A8E0KMW8-F1
#
_entry.id   AF-A0A8E0KMW8-F1
#
_cell.length_a   1.000
_cell.length_b   1.000
_cell.length_c   1.000
_cell.angle_alpha   90.00
_cell.angle_beta   90.00
_cell.angle_gamma   90.00
#
_symmetry.space_group_name_H-M   'P 1'
#
loop_
_entity.id
_entity.type
_entity.pdbx_description
1 polymer ?
#
loop_
_entity_poly.entity_id
_entity_poly.type
_entity_poly.pdbx_seq_one_letter_code
_entity_poly.pdbx_strand_id
1 'polypeptide(L)'
;MQARLDDWRRLKKGHAQTRRGAMILGIATALGWVLFLFKIAQTSEMALRYSEAAQEDIGKWVLMLLVMTAVSIALFVMAGLAKKRVARAANDLTTALRQELSGAEGGDRARIESQLRELGA
;
A
#
# COMPACT_ATOMS: atom_id res chain seq x y z
N MET A 1 -23.18 10.03 13.50
CA MET A 1 -21.74 10.29 13.65
C MET A 1 -20.89 9.02 13.84
N GLN A 2 -21.22 8.14 14.80
CA GLN A 2 -20.45 6.90 15.07
C GLN A 2 -20.24 6.00 13.85
N ALA A 3 -21.27 5.77 13.04
CA ALA A 3 -21.14 4.97 11.81
C ALA A 3 -20.08 5.52 10.84
N ARG A 4 -19.96 6.85 10.71
CA ARG A 4 -18.96 7.48 9.83
C ARG A 4 -17.53 7.32 10.39
N LEU A 5 -17.37 7.41 11.72
CA LEU A 5 -16.08 7.15 12.38
C LEU A 5 -15.64 5.70 12.24
N ASP A 6 -16.59 4.75 12.38
CA ASP A 6 -16.30 3.33 12.22
C ASP A 6 -15.93 3.00 10.77
N ASP A 7 -16.59 3.62 9.78
CA ASP A 7 -16.22 3.53 8.37
C ASP A 7 -14.83 4.09 8.10
N TRP A 8 -14.49 5.26 8.65
CA TRP A 8 -13.14 5.82 8.53
C TRP A 8 -12.08 4.93 9.18
N ARG A 9 -12.33 4.39 10.38
CA ARG A 9 -11.43 3.43 11.04
C ARG A 9 -11.25 2.16 10.21
N ARG A 10 -12.32 1.66 9.59
CA ARG A 10 -12.25 0.51 8.68
C ARG A 10 -11.42 0.81 7.44
N LEU A 11 -11.62 1.97 6.81
CA LEU A 11 -10.83 2.43 5.66
C LEU A 11 -9.35 2.62 6.03
N LYS A 12 -9.06 3.19 7.20
CA LYS A 12 -7.69 3.36 7.73
C LYS A 12 -7.00 2.02 7.96
N LYS A 13 -7.69 1.05 8.58
CA LYS A 13 -7.18 -0.31 8.77
C LYS A 13 -6.93 -1.02 7.43
N GLY A 14 -7.87 -0.91 6.49
CA GLY A 14 -7.72 -1.46 5.13
C GLY A 14 -6.52 -0.87 4.39
N HIS A 15 -6.36 0.46 4.43
CA HIS A 15 -5.17 1.13 3.88
C HIS A 15 -3.87 0.62 4.52
N ALA A 16 -3.81 0.53 5.85
CA ALA A 16 -2.62 0.03 6.55
C ALA A 16 -2.25 -1.40 6.12
N GLN A 17 -3.23 -2.29 5.96
CA GLN A 17 -3.01 -3.65 5.48
C GLN A 17 -2.51 -3.67 4.03
N THR A 18 -3.16 -2.92 3.12
CA THR A 18 -2.72 -2.83 1.72
C THR A 18 -1.30 -2.27 1.59
N ARG A 19 -0.94 -1.26 2.40
CA ARG A 19 0.40 -0.67 2.42
C ARG A 19 1.46 -1.66 2.89
N ARG A 20 1.17 -2.43 3.94
CA ARG A 20 2.07 -3.50 4.41
C ARG A 20 2.27 -4.56 3.33
N GLY A 21 1.19 -5.01 2.70
CA GLY A 21 1.26 -5.96 1.59
C GLY A 21 2.10 -5.45 0.41
N ALA A 22 1.86 -4.20 -0.01
CA ALA A 22 2.64 -3.55 -1.07
C ALA A 22 4.13 -3.45 -0.72
N MET A 23 4.45 -3.13 0.55
CA MET A 23 5.84 -3.02 1.01
C MET A 23 6.55 -4.37 1.02
N ILE A 24 5.92 -5.42 1.59
CA ILE A 24 6.48 -6.77 1.63
C ILE A 24 6.72 -7.28 0.22
N LEU A 25 5.71 -7.17 -0.66
CA LEU A 25 5.85 -7.63 -2.04
C LEU A 25 6.88 -6.83 -2.82
N GLY A 26 6.96 -5.52 -2.59
CA GLY A 26 7.99 -4.66 -3.18
C GLY A 26 9.40 -5.08 -2.78
N ILE A 27 9.63 -5.37 -1.49
CA ILE A 27 10.93 -5.87 -1.01
C ILE A 27 11.25 -7.23 -1.62
N ALA A 28 10.29 -8.17 -1.63
CA ALA A 28 10.47 -9.49 -2.22
C ALA A 28 10.81 -9.41 -3.72
N THR A 29 10.14 -8.51 -4.44
CA THR A 29 10.41 -8.28 -5.87
C THR A 29 11.79 -7.68 -6.11
N ALA A 30 12.21 -6.71 -5.29
CA ALA A 30 13.56 -6.15 -5.36
C ALA A 30 14.64 -7.21 -5.08
N LEU A 31 14.43 -8.05 -4.06
CA LEU A 31 15.31 -9.19 -3.78
C LEU A 31 15.34 -10.20 -4.93
N GLY A 32 14.18 -10.47 -5.56
CA GLY A 32 14.10 -11.33 -6.74
C GLY A 32 14.97 -10.81 -7.90
N TRP A 33 14.96 -9.52 -8.18
CA TRP A 33 15.84 -8.90 -9.17
C TRP A 33 17.31 -8.98 -8.79
N VAL A 34 17.66 -8.75 -7.53
CA VAL A 34 19.05 -8.89 -7.05
C VAL A 34 19.55 -10.33 -7.24
N LEU A 35 18.74 -11.33 -6.86
CA LEU A 35 19.07 -12.74 -7.04
C LEU A 35 19.20 -13.12 -8.52
N PHE A 36 18.36 -12.54 -9.39
CA PHE A 36 18.45 -12.76 -10.81
C PHE A 36 19.72 -12.18 -11.43
N LEU A 37 20.11 -10.96 -11.04
CA LEU A 37 21.38 -10.36 -11.47
C LEU A 37 22.57 -11.23 -11.04
N PHE A 38 22.52 -11.75 -9.81
CA PHE A 38 23.54 -12.68 -9.33
C PHE A 38 23.58 -13.98 -10.15
N LYS A 39 22.41 -14.53 -10.49
CA LYS A 39 22.30 -15.72 -11.35
C LYS A 39 22.85 -15.47 -12.75
N ILE A 40 22.56 -14.33 -13.38
CA ILE A 40 23.15 -13.96 -14.67
C ILE A 40 24.66 -13.83 -14.56
N ALA A 41 25.16 -13.15 -13.53
CA ALA A 41 26.60 -12.97 -13.33
C ALA A 41 27.36 -14.29 -13.17
N GLN A 42 26.71 -15.34 -12.64
CA GLN A 42 27.27 -16.68 -12.51
C GLN A 42 27.10 -17.56 -13.74
N THR A 43 26.20 -17.20 -14.66
CA THR A 43 25.94 -18.00 -15.85
C THR A 43 26.98 -17.67 -16.92
N SER A 44 27.75 -18.67 -17.34
CA SER A 44 28.78 -18.45 -18.36
C SER A 44 28.16 -18.01 -19.70
N GLU A 45 28.86 -17.13 -20.41
CA GLU A 45 28.39 -16.61 -21.71
C GLU A 45 28.21 -17.73 -22.75
N MET A 46 29.01 -18.80 -22.64
CA MET A 46 28.87 -20.03 -23.42
C MET A 46 27.53 -20.74 -23.15
N ALA A 47 27.12 -20.86 -21.88
CA ALA A 47 25.85 -21.50 -21.51
C ALA A 47 24.66 -20.67 -22.01
N LEU A 48 24.74 -19.34 -21.90
CA LEU A 48 23.72 -18.42 -22.40
C LEU A 48 23.55 -18.47 -23.93
N ARG A 49 24.64 -18.65 -24.69
CA ARG A 49 24.59 -18.66 -26.16
C ARG A 49 24.25 -20.01 -26.77
N TYR A 50 24.63 -21.11 -26.12
CA TYR A 50 24.59 -22.43 -26.75
C TYR A 50 23.75 -23.47 -26.01
N SER A 51 23.11 -23.12 -24.88
CA SER A 51 22.19 -24.02 -24.18
C SER A 51 20.76 -23.48 -24.21
N GLU A 52 19.88 -24.13 -24.98
CA GLU A 52 18.45 -23.81 -25.00
C GLU A 52 17.82 -23.91 -23.61
N ALA A 53 18.25 -24.89 -22.80
CA ALA A 53 17.77 -25.06 -21.42
C ALA A 53 18.12 -23.86 -20.52
N ALA A 54 19.31 -23.26 -20.69
CA ALA A 54 19.71 -22.07 -19.93
C ALA A 54 18.92 -20.83 -20.37
N GLN A 55 18.66 -20.70 -21.67
CA GLN A 55 17.85 -19.61 -22.22
C GLN A 55 16.40 -19.68 -21.73
N GLU A 56 15.80 -20.87 -21.72
CA GLU A 56 14.43 -21.07 -21.24
C GLU A 56 14.29 -20.79 -19.75
N ASP A 57 15.23 -21.25 -18.93
CA ASP A 57 15.22 -20.99 -17.48
C ASP A 57 15.37 -19.50 -17.18
N ILE A 58 16.29 -18.81 -17.84
CA ILE A 58 16.43 -17.35 -17.70
C ILE A 58 15.17 -16.62 -18.19
N GLY A 59 14.59 -17.06 -19.32
CA GLY A 59 13.33 -16.53 -19.82
C GLY A 59 12.19 -16.65 -18.81
N LYS A 60 12.05 -17.81 -18.15
CA LYS A 60 11.06 -18.04 -17.08
C LYS A 60 11.29 -17.11 -15.88
N TRP A 61 12.55 -16.95 -15.46
CA TRP A 61 12.91 -16.02 -14.39
C TRP A 61 12.53 -14.58 -14.72
N VAL A 62 12.87 -14.11 -15.91
CA VAL A 62 12.52 -12.75 -16.37
C VAL A 62 11.01 -12.57 -16.40
N LEU A 63 10.27 -13.51 -17.00
CA LEU A 63 8.82 -13.43 -17.10
C LEU A 63 8.17 -13.36 -15.70
N MET A 64 8.61 -14.21 -14.78
CA MET A 64 8.14 -14.21 -13.40
C MET A 64 8.41 -12.87 -12.71
N LEU A 65 9.62 -12.33 -12.83
CA LEU A 65 9.99 -11.04 -12.22
C LEU A 65 9.23 -9.87 -12.82
N LEU A 66 8.97 -9.88 -14.13
CA LEU A 66 8.13 -8.87 -14.78
C LEU A 66 6.70 -8.89 -14.22
N VAL A 67 6.10 -10.07 -14.09
CA VAL A 67 4.76 -10.21 -13.49
C VAL A 67 4.76 -9.71 -12.04
N MET A 68 5.73 -10.13 -11.23
CA MET A 68 5.86 -9.66 -9.84
C MET A 68 6.05 -8.14 -9.74
N THR A 69 6.80 -7.55 -10.66
CA THR A 69 7.01 -6.10 -10.74
C THR A 69 5.71 -5.38 -11.07
N ALA A 70 4.97 -5.86 -12.06
CA ALA A 70 3.67 -5.30 -12.43
C ALA A 70 2.67 -5.36 -11.25
N VAL A 71 2.58 -6.50 -10.56
CA VAL A 71 1.71 -6.67 -9.38
C VAL A 71 2.14 -5.74 -8.25
N SER A 72 3.45 -5.62 -7.98
CA SER A 72 3.97 -4.72 -6.95
C SER A 72 3.59 -3.26 -7.23
N ILE A 73 3.78 -2.80 -8.46
CA ILE A 73 3.38 -1.45 -8.87
C ILE A 73 1.88 -1.25 -8.68
N ALA A 74 1.05 -2.21 -9.12
CA ALA A 74 -0.40 -2.14 -8.95
C ALA A 74 -0.81 -2.02 -7.47
N LEU A 75 -0.19 -2.79 -6.57
CA LEU A 75 -0.43 -2.69 -5.12
C LEU A 75 -0.02 -1.32 -4.57
N PHE A 76 1.11 -0.76 -5.01
CA PHE A 76 1.54 0.59 -4.60
C PHE A 76 0.56 1.66 -5.06
N VAL A 77 0.06 1.57 -6.30
CA VAL A 77 -0.96 2.48 -6.83
C VAL A 77 -2.26 2.36 -6.02
N MET A 78 -2.73 1.13 -5.76
CA MET A 78 -3.93 0.92 -4.95
C MET A 78 -3.76 1.44 -3.51
N ALA A 79 -2.60 1.26 -2.89
CA ALA A 79 -2.30 1.84 -1.58
C ALA A 79 -2.34 3.38 -1.61
N GLY A 80 -1.82 4.00 -2.68
CA GLY A 80 -1.89 5.45 -2.91
C GLY A 80 -3.32 5.96 -3.08
N LEU A 81 -4.15 5.25 -3.85
CA LEU A 81 -5.58 5.58 -4.01
C LEU A 81 -6.35 5.43 -2.70
N ALA A 82 -6.08 4.36 -1.94
CA ALA A 82 -6.67 4.14 -0.62
C ALA A 82 -6.28 5.26 0.36
N LYS A 83 -5.03 5.73 0.34
CA LYS A 83 -4.57 6.89 1.14
C LYS A 83 -5.41 8.13 0.84
N LYS A 84 -5.64 8.45 -0.44
CA LYS A 84 -6.46 9.59 -0.86
C LYS A 84 -7.91 9.47 -0.35
N ARG A 85 -8.50 8.27 -0.43
CA ARG A 85 -9.85 8.01 0.10
C ARG A 85 -9.93 8.18 1.61
N VAL A 86 -8.97 7.65 2.36
CA VAL A 86 -8.90 7.83 3.82
C VAL A 86 -8.75 9.30 4.20
N ALA A 87 -7.89 10.05 3.52
CA ALA A 87 -7.69 11.47 3.78
C ALA A 87 -8.95 12.30 3.48
N ARG A 88 -9.66 12.00 2.39
CA ARG A 88 -10.92 12.66 2.07
C ARG A 88 -11.99 12.39 3.13
N ALA A 89 -12.17 11.12 3.50
CA ALA A 89 -13.11 10.75 4.56
C ALA A 89 -12.76 11.40 5.91
N ALA A 90 -11.47 11.52 6.24
CA ALA A 90 -11.01 12.24 7.43
C ALA A 90 -11.40 13.72 7.39
N ASN A 91 -11.14 14.41 6.27
CA ASN A 91 -11.49 15.82 6.10
C ASN A 91 -12.99 16.06 6.19
N ASP A 92 -13.80 15.21 5.57
CA ASP A 92 -15.27 15.31 5.61
C ASP A 92 -15.79 15.12 7.05
N LEU A 93 -15.22 14.18 7.80
CA LEU A 93 -15.50 13.97 9.23
C LEU A 93 -15.07 15.16 10.09
N THR A 94 -13.88 15.70 9.88
CA THR A 94 -13.36 16.86 10.61
C THR A 94 -14.26 18.08 10.41
N THR A 95 -14.70 18.35 9.17
CA THR A 95 -15.62 19.45 8.87
C THR A 95 -16.97 19.25 9.56
N ALA A 96 -17.53 18.03 9.53
CA ALA A 96 -18.79 17.72 10.21
C ALA A 96 -18.68 17.87 11.74
N LEU A 97 -17.58 17.39 12.33
CA LEU A 97 -17.33 17.51 13.77
C LEU A 97 -17.12 18.97 14.21
N ARG A 98 -16.45 19.79 13.39
CA ARG A 98 -16.29 21.24 13.68
C ARG A 98 -17.63 21.99 13.62
N GLN A 99 -18.53 21.61 12.72
CA GLN A 99 -19.88 22.17 12.68
C GLN A 99 -20.69 21.76 13.92
N GLU A 100 -20.65 20.49 14.32
CA GLU A 100 -21.32 20.04 15.56
C GLU A 100 -20.72 20.71 16.81
N LEU A 101 -19.40 20.91 16.86
CA LEU A 101 -18.72 21.60 17.96
C LEU A 101 -19.24 23.04 18.16
N SER A 102 -19.59 23.73 17.07
CA SER A 102 -20.07 25.12 17.14
C SER A 102 -21.45 25.27 17.80
N GLY A 103 -22.23 24.19 17.87
CA GLY A 103 -23.55 24.16 18.52
C GLY A 103 -23.63 23.25 19.76
N ALA A 104 -22.52 22.68 20.21
CA ALA A 104 -22.49 21.72 21.32
C ALA A 104 -22.14 22.41 22.66
N GLU A 105 -22.95 22.18 23.68
CA GLU A 105 -22.72 22.63 25.06
C GLU A 105 -22.30 21.46 25.97
N GLY A 106 -21.49 21.74 27.00
CA GLY A 106 -21.17 20.78 28.06
C GLY A 106 -20.40 19.53 27.61
N GLY A 107 -20.84 18.35 28.08
CA GLY A 107 -20.12 17.07 27.96
C GLY A 107 -19.93 16.55 26.53
N ASP A 108 -20.78 16.95 25.58
CA ASP A 108 -20.64 16.56 24.18
C ASP A 108 -19.46 17.26 23.47
N ARG A 109 -19.10 18.46 23.93
CA ARG A 109 -17.95 19.22 23.41
C ARG A 109 -16.63 18.46 23.62
N ALA A 110 -16.42 17.93 24.83
CA ALA A 110 -15.22 17.16 25.17
C ALA A 110 -15.09 15.87 24.32
N ARG A 111 -16.22 15.22 24.01
CA ARG A 111 -16.28 14.04 23.15
C ARG A 111 -15.92 14.38 21.70
N ILE A 112 -16.44 15.49 21.17
CA ILE A 112 -16.15 15.95 19.80
C ILE A 112 -14.68 16.37 19.67
N GLU A 113 -14.12 17.09 20.65
CA GLU A 113 -12.69 17.45 20.67
C GLU A 113 -11.77 16.23 20.73
N SER A 114 -12.13 15.19 21.49
CA SER A 114 -11.40 13.93 21.51
C SER A 114 -11.38 13.25 20.14
N GLN A 115 -12.51 13.25 19.42
CA GLN A 115 -12.62 12.69 18.08
C GLN A 115 -11.84 13.49 17.04
N LEU A 116 -11.82 14.82 17.14
CA LEU A 116 -11.01 15.70 16.29
C LEU A 116 -9.51 15.42 16.49
N ARG A 117 -9.05 15.25 17.74
CA ARG A 117 -7.67 14.83 18.02
C ARG A 117 -7.33 13.47 17.43
N GLU A 118 -8.25 12.50 17.45
CA GLU A 118 -8.02 11.17 16.84
C GLU A 118 -7.85 11.24 15.31
N LEU A 119 -8.52 12.20 14.67
CA LEU A 119 -8.40 12.50 13.24
C LEU A 119 -7.13 13.31 12.91
N GLY A 120 -6.46 13.88 13.92
CA GLY A 120 -5.25 14.69 13.80
C GLY A 120 -5.53 16.17 13.48
N ALA A 121 -6.69 16.68 13.89
CA ALA A 121 -7.18 18.04 13.64
C ALA A 121 -7.14 18.96 14.87
#